data_AF-F8PGR9-F1
#
_entry.id   AF-F8PGR9-F1
#
_cell.length_a   1.000
_cell.length_b   1.000
_cell.length_c   1.000
_cell.angle_alpha   90.00
_cell.angle_beta   90.00
_cell.angle_gamma   90.00
#
_symmetry.space_group_name_H-M   'P 1'
#
loop_
_entity.id
_entity.type
_entity.pdbx_description
1 polymer ?
#
loop_
_entity_poly.entity_id
_entity_poly.type
_entity_poly.pdbx_seq_one_letter_code
_entity_poly.pdbx_strand_id
1 'polypeptide(L)'
;MSNTAASKPMMIGKIDDFDGTPDKAQISISSTDLHFDINDTIYTSNKKKVYVALSYMKDGTAASWSEAKMTEYKEKNTYPLWADFMKTFTASFRTANIKGTASAALMKMKMEPGENAVAFNSRFMLDAGKSGINNGAMIMIYQKAIRPPLLRGALTRKELVTIEEKIG
;
A
#
# COMPACT_ATOMS: atom_id res chain seq x y z
N MET A 1 -2.89 12.50 47.47
CA MET A 1 -2.31 11.43 46.65
C MET A 1 -3.07 11.40 45.34
N SER A 2 -2.47 11.84 44.23
CA SER A 2 -3.14 11.86 42.93
C SER A 2 -3.04 10.48 42.29
N ASN A 3 -4.19 9.87 42.05
CA ASN A 3 -4.31 8.57 41.42
C ASN A 3 -4.14 8.77 39.90
N THR A 4 -2.95 8.51 39.36
CA THR A 4 -2.69 8.62 37.93
C THR A 4 -3.32 7.42 37.23
N ALA A 5 -4.54 7.58 36.70
CA ALA A 5 -5.14 6.57 35.84
C ALA A 5 -4.25 6.38 34.61
N ALA A 6 -3.82 5.14 34.33
CA ALA A 6 -3.10 4.83 33.10
C ALA A 6 -3.98 5.17 31.88
N SER A 7 -3.50 6.02 30.99
CA SER A 7 -4.20 6.36 29.74
C SER A 7 -4.31 5.12 28.87
N LYS A 8 -5.54 4.68 28.56
CA LYS A 8 -5.78 3.60 27.61
C LYS A 8 -5.51 4.10 26.18
N PRO A 9 -4.90 3.27 25.30
CA PRO A 9 -4.74 3.62 23.90
C PRO A 9 -6.09 3.96 23.25
N MET A 10 -6.13 5.08 22.54
CA MET A 10 -7.24 5.46 21.69
C MET A 10 -7.18 4.59 20.43
N MET A 11 -8.17 3.70 20.29
CA MET A 11 -8.30 2.83 19.12
C MET A 11 -9.03 3.59 18.01
N ILE A 12 -8.28 4.30 17.16
CA ILE A 12 -8.80 4.83 15.89
C ILE A 12 -8.42 3.80 14.82
N GLY A 13 -9.27 2.80 14.64
CA GLY A 13 -9.02 1.67 13.75
C GLY A 13 -8.11 0.60 14.36
N LYS A 14 -8.39 -0.67 14.04
CA LYS A 14 -7.54 -1.80 14.43
C LYS A 14 -6.32 -1.80 13.51
N ILE A 15 -5.10 -1.92 14.06
CA ILE A 15 -3.96 -2.32 13.22
C ILE A 15 -4.24 -3.76 12.80
N ASP A 16 -4.43 -3.97 11.50
CA ASP A 16 -4.63 -5.31 10.95
C ASP A 16 -3.35 -6.13 11.07
N ASP A 17 -3.53 -7.44 11.30
CA ASP A 17 -2.41 -8.36 11.36
C ASP A 17 -1.71 -8.39 9.99
N PHE A 18 -0.38 -8.36 10.01
CA PHE A 18 0.45 -8.37 8.82
C PHE A 18 1.04 -9.77 8.61
N ASP A 19 0.81 -10.34 7.42
CA ASP A 19 1.20 -11.71 7.04
C ASP A 19 2.56 -11.79 6.31
N GLY A 20 3.19 -10.63 6.04
CA GLY A 20 4.44 -10.54 5.28
C GLY A 20 4.25 -10.27 3.79
N THR A 21 3.01 -10.13 3.30
CA THR A 21 2.74 -9.86 1.88
C THR A 21 3.25 -8.48 1.46
N PRO A 22 4.11 -8.36 0.44
CA PRO A 22 4.68 -7.07 0.03
C PRO A 22 3.65 -5.99 -0.31
N ASP A 23 2.52 -6.37 -0.90
CA ASP A 23 1.44 -5.43 -1.26
C ASP A 23 0.75 -4.82 -0.04
N LYS A 24 0.74 -5.53 1.10
CA LYS A 24 0.17 -5.06 2.37
C LYS A 24 1.18 -4.31 3.24
N ALA A 25 2.48 -4.41 2.94
CA ALA A 25 3.53 -3.84 3.78
C ALA A 25 3.39 -2.32 3.97
N GLN A 26 3.05 -1.57 2.90
CA GLN A 26 2.85 -0.11 3.00
C GLN A 26 1.62 0.25 3.86
N ILE A 27 0.54 -0.50 3.74
CA ILE A 27 -0.68 -0.27 4.53
C ILE A 27 -0.37 -0.55 6.01
N SER A 28 0.30 -1.67 6.30
CA SER A 28 0.72 -2.03 7.66
C SER A 28 1.58 -0.95 8.32
N ILE A 29 2.56 -0.40 7.60
CA ILE A 29 3.39 0.72 8.08
C ILE A 29 2.52 1.94 8.39
N SER A 30 1.69 2.36 7.44
CA SER A 30 0.93 3.60 7.55
C SER A 30 -0.07 3.53 8.71
N SER A 31 -0.71 2.39 8.91
CA SER A 31 -1.60 2.15 10.05
C SER A 31 -0.84 2.14 11.38
N THR A 32 0.39 1.62 11.40
CA THR A 32 1.21 1.55 12.61
C THR A 32 1.73 2.93 13.01
N ASP A 33 2.22 3.73 12.06
CA ASP A 33 2.68 5.10 12.32
C ASP A 33 1.51 5.97 12.79
N LEU A 34 0.35 5.90 12.14
CA LEU A 34 -0.86 6.61 12.55
C LEU A 34 -1.28 6.24 13.99
N HIS A 35 -1.23 4.95 14.34
CA HIS A 35 -1.53 4.49 15.69
C HIS A 35 -0.58 5.10 16.72
N PHE A 36 0.70 5.23 16.39
CA PHE A 36 1.68 5.84 17.30
C PHE A 36 1.54 7.35 17.40
N ASP A 37 1.17 8.04 16.32
CA ASP A 37 0.96 9.49 16.34
C ASP A 37 -0.26 9.86 17.19
N ILE A 38 -1.35 9.08 17.11
CA ILE A 38 -2.54 9.27 17.92
C ILE A 38 -2.29 8.94 19.41
N ASN A 39 -1.37 8.01 19.67
CA ASN A 39 -1.06 7.50 21.00
C ASN A 39 0.36 7.88 21.45
N ASP A 40 0.82 9.06 21.05
CA ASP A 40 2.18 9.56 21.23
C ASP A 40 2.61 9.61 22.72
N THR A 41 1.68 9.97 23.61
CA THR A 41 1.87 9.99 25.06
C THR A 41 1.98 8.60 25.69
N ILE A 42 1.54 7.55 24.99
CA ILE A 42 1.59 6.15 25.45
C ILE A 42 2.85 5.46 24.92
N TYR A 43 3.14 5.64 23.63
CA TYR A 43 4.26 5.02 22.93
C TYR A 43 5.48 5.95 22.87
N THR A 44 5.89 6.42 24.04
CA THR A 44 6.97 7.39 24.24
C THR A 44 8.38 6.84 24.03
N SER A 45 8.54 5.55 23.74
CA SER A 45 9.87 4.94 23.54
C SER A 45 9.92 4.03 22.32
N ASN A 46 11.10 3.98 21.70
CA ASN A 46 11.37 3.11 20.54
C ASN A 46 11.08 1.64 20.86
N LYS A 47 11.45 1.17 22.05
CA LYS A 47 11.15 -0.19 22.52
C LYS A 47 9.65 -0.50 22.44
N LYS A 48 8.80 0.40 22.96
CA LYS A 48 7.34 0.21 22.91
C LYS A 48 6.82 0.17 21.48
N LYS A 49 7.24 1.11 20.63
CA LYS A 49 6.84 1.16 19.21
C LYS A 49 7.22 -0.13 18.48
N VAL A 50 8.48 -0.56 18.60
CA VAL A 50 8.98 -1.81 17.99
C VAL A 50 8.20 -3.03 18.47
N TYR A 51 7.94 -3.15 19.77
CA TYR A 51 7.17 -4.26 20.33
C TYR A 51 5.75 -4.34 19.78
N VAL A 52 5.05 -3.21 19.71
CA VAL A 52 3.69 -3.17 19.19
C VAL A 52 3.68 -3.56 17.71
N ALA A 53 4.58 -3.02 16.90
CA ALA A 53 4.68 -3.36 15.49
C ALA A 53 4.90 -4.88 15.29
N LEU A 54 5.85 -5.46 16.01
CA LEU A 54 6.13 -6.90 15.98
C LEU A 54 4.93 -7.73 16.46
N SER A 55 4.14 -7.21 17.41
CA SER A 55 2.99 -7.93 17.95
C SER A 55 1.85 -8.12 16.95
N TYR A 56 1.76 -7.32 15.88
CA TYR A 56 0.78 -7.49 14.80
C TYR A 56 1.28 -8.38 13.65
N MET A 57 2.50 -8.89 13.73
CA MET A 57 3.07 -9.81 12.75
C MET A 57 2.87 -11.25 13.24
N LYS A 58 1.64 -11.76 13.14
CA LYS A 58 1.24 -13.05 13.74
C LYS A 58 1.00 -14.16 12.74
N ASP A 59 1.06 -13.85 11.44
CA ASP A 59 0.76 -14.80 10.38
C ASP A 59 1.84 -14.79 9.30
N GLY A 60 1.85 -15.84 8.47
CA GLY A 60 2.72 -15.98 7.32
C GLY A 60 4.21 -15.80 7.61
N THR A 61 4.92 -15.22 6.66
CA THR A 61 6.38 -15.00 6.78
C THR A 61 6.73 -13.92 7.81
N ALA A 62 5.78 -13.01 8.11
CA ALA A 62 5.97 -11.98 9.12
C ALA A 62 6.02 -12.55 10.54
N ALA A 63 5.29 -13.63 10.83
CA ALA A 63 5.34 -14.31 12.13
C ALA A 63 6.76 -14.77 12.46
N SER A 64 7.39 -15.56 11.57
CA SER A 64 8.74 -16.07 11.77
C SER A 64 9.78 -14.95 11.84
N TRP A 65 9.64 -13.91 11.03
CA TRP A 65 10.53 -12.74 11.09
C TRP A 65 10.38 -11.99 12.41
N SER A 66 9.15 -11.83 12.89
CA SER A 66 8.86 -11.15 14.15
C SER A 66 9.48 -11.90 15.33
N GLU A 67 9.32 -13.22 15.37
CA GLU A 67 9.93 -14.09 16.37
C GLU A 67 11.46 -13.96 16.36
N ALA A 68 12.09 -14.06 15.18
CA ALA A 68 13.54 -13.92 15.03
C ALA A 68 14.03 -12.56 15.55
N LYS A 69 13.32 -11.46 15.25
CA LYS A 69 13.66 -10.12 15.74
C LYS A 69 13.44 -9.95 17.23
N MET A 70 12.36 -10.49 17.78
CA MET A 70 12.13 -10.48 19.23
C MET A 70 13.24 -11.23 19.97
N THR A 71 13.67 -12.37 19.45
CA THR A 71 14.79 -13.15 20.02
C THR A 71 16.09 -12.34 19.95
N GLU A 72 16.43 -11.78 18.79
CA GLU A 72 17.62 -10.94 18.61
C GLU A 72 17.68 -9.77 19.61
N TYR A 73 16.56 -9.05 19.77
CA TYR A 73 16.52 -7.88 20.65
C TYR A 73 16.53 -8.24 22.14
N LYS A 74 15.98 -9.41 22.50
CA LYS A 74 16.06 -9.94 23.87
C LYS A 74 17.48 -10.36 24.20
N GLU A 75 18.16 -11.10 23.32
CA GLU A 75 19.54 -11.55 23.52
C GLU A 75 20.51 -10.37 23.67
N LYS A 76 20.35 -9.33 22.84
CA LYS A 76 21.18 -8.11 22.90
C LYS A 76 20.79 -7.14 24.01
N ASN A 77 19.68 -7.40 24.71
CA ASN A 77 19.02 -6.48 25.65
C ASN A 77 18.90 -5.04 25.11
N THR A 78 18.73 -4.89 23.79
CA THR A 78 18.78 -3.59 23.10
C THR A 78 17.75 -3.58 21.99
N TYR A 79 17.00 -2.48 21.90
CA TYR A 79 15.99 -2.28 20.84
C TYR A 79 16.49 -1.20 19.88
N PRO A 80 16.26 -1.37 18.56
CA PRO A 80 16.62 -0.35 17.60
C PRO A 80 15.80 0.92 17.81
N LEU A 81 16.30 2.04 17.25
CA LEU A 81 15.45 3.21 17.04
C LEU A 81 14.30 2.83 16.09
N TRP A 82 13.16 3.52 16.21
CA TRP A 82 12.02 3.27 15.33
C TRP A 82 12.40 3.38 13.86
N ALA A 83 13.19 4.39 13.49
CA ALA A 83 13.67 4.59 12.12
C ALA A 83 14.51 3.39 11.59
N ASP A 84 15.39 2.82 12.43
CA ASP A 84 16.23 1.68 12.04
C ASP A 84 15.42 0.38 11.90
N PHE A 85 14.43 0.20 12.78
CA PHE A 85 13.45 -0.87 12.64
C PHE A 85 12.71 -0.77 11.30
N MET A 86 12.21 0.42 10.97
CA MET A 86 11.45 0.65 9.73
C MET A 86 12.28 0.44 8.47
N LYS A 87 13.58 0.77 8.52
CA LYS A 87 14.53 0.47 7.44
C LYS A 87 14.67 -1.04 7.23
N THR A 88 14.82 -1.80 8.32
CA THR A 88 14.95 -3.27 8.27
C THR A 88 13.65 -3.93 7.83
N PHE A 89 12.50 -3.47 8.34
CA PHE A 89 11.18 -3.93 7.91
C PHE A 89 10.97 -3.69 6.41
N THR A 90 11.25 -2.47 5.94
CA THR A 90 11.14 -2.10 4.53
C THR A 90 12.03 -2.96 3.65
N ALA A 91 13.28 -3.20 4.05
CA ALA A 91 14.19 -4.08 3.32
C ALA A 91 13.71 -5.55 3.29
N SER A 92 13.00 -6.00 4.34
CA SER A 92 12.54 -7.39 4.45
C SER A 92 11.25 -7.64 3.66
N PHE A 93 10.31 -6.70 3.67
CA PHE A 93 8.95 -6.94 3.18
C PHE A 93 8.53 -6.09 2.00
N ARG A 94 9.17 -4.94 1.74
CA ARG A 94 8.85 -4.19 0.52
C ARG A 94 9.66 -4.76 -0.63
N THR A 95 8.98 -5.02 -1.74
CA THR A 95 9.64 -5.35 -2.99
C THR A 95 10.54 -4.18 -3.39
N ALA A 96 11.84 -4.42 -3.57
CA ALA A 96 12.79 -3.39 -4.00
C ALA A 96 12.42 -2.79 -5.38
N ASN A 97 11.65 -3.53 -6.19
CA ASN A 97 11.25 -3.16 -7.54
C ASN A 97 9.74 -2.88 -7.70
N ILE A 98 9.14 -2.09 -6.81
CA ILE A 98 7.72 -1.69 -6.92
C ILE A 98 7.41 -1.14 -8.33
N LYS A 99 8.29 -0.30 -8.87
CA LYS A 99 8.13 0.30 -10.21
C LYS A 99 8.13 -0.75 -11.32
N GLY A 100 9.09 -1.66 -11.34
CA GLY A 100 9.19 -2.69 -12.36
C GLY A 100 8.08 -3.74 -12.25
N THR A 101 7.70 -4.13 -11.03
CA THR A 101 6.56 -5.03 -10.81
C THR A 101 5.26 -4.40 -11.29
N ALA A 102 4.99 -3.14 -10.91
CA ALA A 102 3.80 -2.42 -11.35
C ALA A 102 3.81 -2.21 -12.88
N SER A 103 4.97 -1.90 -13.47
CA SER A 103 5.13 -1.79 -14.93
C SER A 103 4.82 -3.12 -15.63
N ALA A 104 5.33 -4.23 -15.11
CA ALA A 104 5.07 -5.56 -15.66
C ALA A 104 3.60 -5.98 -15.50
N ALA A 105 2.97 -5.62 -14.38
CA ALA A 105 1.53 -5.85 -14.15
C ALA A 105 0.68 -5.07 -15.15
N LEU A 106 0.97 -3.77 -15.35
CA LEU A 106 0.29 -2.93 -16.35
C LEU A 106 0.42 -3.49 -17.76
N MET A 107 1.62 -3.92 -18.17
CA MET A 107 1.84 -4.48 -19.51
C MET A 107 1.03 -5.76 -19.77
N LYS A 108 0.69 -6.51 -18.72
CA LYS A 108 -0.10 -7.74 -18.78
C LYS A 108 -1.61 -7.50 -18.54
N MET A 109 -1.98 -6.32 -18.05
CA MET A 109 -3.35 -6.04 -17.60
C MET A 109 -4.34 -6.11 -18.75
N LYS A 110 -5.48 -6.77 -18.50
CA LYS A 110 -6.63 -6.85 -19.41
C LYS A 110 -7.92 -6.60 -18.62
N MET A 111 -8.92 -6.03 -19.29
CA MET A 111 -10.25 -5.88 -18.72
C MET A 111 -11.00 -7.22 -18.76
N GLU A 112 -11.39 -7.69 -17.58
CA GLU A 112 -11.96 -9.04 -17.42
C GLU A 112 -13.39 -9.14 -17.97
N PRO A 113 -13.87 -10.35 -18.34
CA PRO A 113 -15.26 -10.53 -18.75
C PRO A 113 -16.25 -10.15 -17.65
N GLY A 114 -17.17 -9.24 -17.96
CA GLY A 114 -18.19 -8.78 -17.02
C GLY A 114 -17.68 -7.70 -16.04
N GLU A 115 -16.41 -7.32 -16.09
CA GLU A 115 -15.92 -6.21 -15.30
C GLU A 115 -16.49 -4.86 -15.77
N ASN A 116 -16.83 -3.96 -14.84
CA ASN A 116 -17.22 -2.60 -15.17
C ASN A 116 -16.00 -1.67 -15.34
N ALA A 117 -16.16 -0.61 -16.12
CA ALA A 117 -15.06 0.31 -16.44
C ALA A 117 -14.49 1.03 -15.20
N VAL A 118 -15.29 1.27 -14.16
CA VAL A 118 -14.83 1.95 -12.93
C VAL A 118 -13.86 1.04 -12.17
N ALA A 119 -14.19 -0.23 -11.98
CA ALA A 119 -13.34 -1.21 -11.32
C ALA A 119 -12.02 -1.40 -12.09
N PHE A 120 -12.10 -1.51 -13.42
CA PHE A 120 -10.93 -1.57 -14.29
C PHE A 120 -10.04 -0.33 -14.14
N ASN A 121 -10.64 0.87 -14.19
CA ASN A 121 -9.91 2.12 -14.05
C ASN A 121 -9.20 2.23 -12.70
N SER A 122 -9.86 1.83 -11.61
CA SER A 122 -9.27 1.89 -10.26
C SER A 122 -7.99 1.06 -10.15
N ARG A 123 -7.98 -0.19 -10.64
CA ARG A 123 -6.75 -1.00 -10.63
C ARG A 123 -5.70 -0.51 -11.61
N PHE A 124 -6.11 -0.05 -12.79
CA PHE A 124 -5.19 0.50 -13.78
C PHE A 124 -4.44 1.71 -13.21
N MET A 125 -5.18 2.65 -12.58
CA MET A 125 -4.59 3.84 -11.98
C MET A 125 -3.72 3.53 -10.75
N LEU A 126 -4.07 2.50 -9.97
CA LEU A 126 -3.26 2.04 -8.84
C LEU A 126 -1.87 1.60 -9.30
N ASP A 127 -1.78 0.72 -10.31
CA ASP A 127 -0.49 0.25 -10.81
C ASP A 127 0.24 1.34 -11.60
N ALA A 128 -0.48 2.20 -12.34
CA ALA A 128 0.10 3.35 -13.04
C ALA A 128 0.83 4.28 -12.07
N GLY A 129 0.19 4.65 -10.95
CA GLY A 129 0.80 5.50 -9.93
C GLY A 129 2.05 4.88 -9.30
N LYS A 130 2.11 3.56 -9.16
CA LYS A 130 3.27 2.83 -8.64
C LYS A 130 4.40 2.67 -9.67
N SER A 131 4.06 2.60 -10.96
CA SER A 131 5.01 2.27 -12.04
C SER A 131 5.95 3.42 -12.42
N GLY A 132 5.49 4.68 -12.31
CA GLY A 132 6.22 5.85 -12.81
C GLY A 132 6.27 5.94 -14.34
N ILE A 133 5.42 5.20 -15.06
CA ILE A 133 5.29 5.26 -16.53
C ILE A 133 4.70 6.62 -16.93
N ASN A 134 5.21 7.22 -18.01
CA ASN A 134 4.70 8.49 -18.52
C ASN A 134 3.30 8.37 -19.14
N ASN A 135 2.59 9.50 -19.25
CA ASN A 135 1.21 9.54 -19.75
C ASN A 135 1.05 8.96 -21.15
N GLY A 136 2.02 9.14 -22.05
CA GLY A 136 1.96 8.60 -23.41
C GLY A 136 1.96 7.07 -23.42
N ALA A 137 2.87 6.46 -22.66
CA ALA A 137 2.92 5.02 -22.49
C ALA A 137 1.69 4.48 -21.73
N MET A 138 1.15 5.21 -20.75
CA MET A 138 -0.11 4.85 -20.08
C MET A 138 -1.29 4.75 -21.06
N ILE A 139 -1.44 5.72 -21.97
CA ILE A 139 -2.53 5.72 -22.97
C ILE A 139 -2.43 4.47 -23.86
N MET A 140 -1.22 4.14 -24.32
CA MET A 140 -1.00 2.96 -25.17
C MET A 140 -1.33 1.65 -24.44
N ILE A 141 -0.92 1.52 -23.18
CA ILE A 141 -1.20 0.32 -22.38
C ILE A 141 -2.70 0.23 -22.10
N TYR A 142 -3.34 1.34 -21.72
CA TYR A 142 -4.78 1.39 -21.46
C TYR A 142 -5.59 0.93 -22.67
N GLN A 143 -5.28 1.48 -23.86
CA GLN A 143 -5.93 1.08 -25.11
C GLN A 143 -5.77 -0.42 -25.41
N LYS A 144 -4.59 -1.00 -25.16
CA LYS A 144 -4.36 -2.44 -25.33
C LYS A 144 -5.08 -3.29 -24.29
N ALA A 145 -5.40 -2.74 -23.13
CA ALA A 145 -5.98 -3.45 -22.00
C ALA A 145 -7.51 -3.52 -22.06
N ILE A 146 -8.16 -2.50 -22.64
CA ILE A 146 -9.63 -2.44 -22.79
C ILE A 146 -10.12 -3.23 -24.01
N ARG A 147 -11.39 -3.66 -23.97
CA ARG A 147 -12.01 -4.49 -25.02
C ARG A 147 -12.37 -3.66 -26.27
N PRO A 148 -12.34 -4.27 -27.48
CA PRO A 148 -12.66 -3.57 -28.73
C PRO A 148 -14.00 -2.82 -28.78
N PRO A 149 -15.12 -3.32 -28.20
CA PRO A 149 -16.38 -2.57 -28.19
C PRO A 149 -16.30 -1.25 -27.42
N LEU A 150 -15.56 -1.23 -26.30
CA LEU A 150 -15.37 -0.03 -25.49
C LEU A 150 -14.36 0.94 -26.12
N LEU A 151 -13.32 0.42 -26.79
CA LEU A 151 -12.42 1.21 -27.64
C LEU A 151 -13.20 1.96 -28.72
N ARG A 152 -14.08 1.24 -29.43
CA ARG A 152 -14.94 1.84 -30.47
C ARG A 152 -15.82 2.94 -29.88
N GLY A 153 -16.48 2.68 -28.75
CA GLY A 153 -17.32 3.68 -28.07
C GLY A 153 -16.57 4.89 -27.49
N ALA A 154 -15.28 4.76 -27.17
CA ALA A 154 -14.44 5.86 -26.72
C ALA A 154 -13.87 6.70 -27.87
N LEU A 155 -13.50 6.04 -28.99
CA LEU A 155 -13.03 6.71 -30.21
C LEU A 155 -14.15 7.49 -30.90
N THR A 156 -15.36 6.92 -31.02
CA THR A 156 -16.51 7.61 -31.61
C THR A 156 -16.96 8.81 -30.78
N ARG A 157 -16.76 8.78 -29.46
CA ARG A 157 -17.08 9.92 -28.58
C ARG A 157 -16.13 11.10 -28.75
N LYS A 158 -14.92 10.88 -29.28
CA LYS A 158 -13.98 11.94 -29.64
C LYS A 158 -14.30 12.61 -30.99
N GLU A 159 -15.25 12.07 -31.76
CA GLU A 159 -15.72 12.62 -33.04
C GLU A 159 -17.07 13.38 -32.95
N LEU A 160 -17.71 13.43 -31.77
CA LEU A 160 -19.00 14.14 -31.59
C LEU A 160 -18.88 15.58 -31.06
N VAL A 161 -17.68 16.13 -30.91
CA VAL A 161 -17.47 17.56 -30.55
C VAL A 161 -17.32 18.46 -31.80
N THR A 162 -17.48 17.93 -33.02
CA THR A 162 -17.47 18.76 -34.25
C THR A 162 -18.79 18.66 -35.01
N ILE A 163 -19.90 18.94 -34.33
CA ILE A 163 -21.19 19.23 -34.99
C ILE A 163 -21.71 20.64 -34.61
N GLU A 164 -21.15 21.29 -33.58
CA GLU A 164 -21.49 22.68 -33.24
C GLU A 164 -20.89 23.73 -34.22
N GLU A 165 -20.03 23.35 -35.16
CA GLU A 165 -19.44 24.27 -36.15
C GLU A 165 -20.10 24.22 -37.55
N LYS A 166 -21.19 23.47 -37.77
CA LYS A 166 -21.78 23.33 -39.13
C LYS A 166 -23.29 23.50 -39.26
N ILE A 167 -23.95 24.12 -38.28
CA ILE A 167 -25.29 24.69 -38.50
C ILE A 167 -25.43 26.10 -37.86
N GLY A 168 -24.33 26.85 -37.83
CA GLY A 168 -24.34 28.31 -37.78
C GLY A 168 -24.28 28.88 -39.18
#